data_AF-A0A8J7RPG6-F1
#
_entry.id   AF-A0A8J7RPG6-F1
#
_cell.length_a   1.000
_cell.length_b   1.000
_cell.length_c   1.000
_cell.angle_alpha   90.00
_cell.angle_beta   90.00
_cell.angle_gamma   90.00
#
_symmetry.space_group_name_H-M   'P 1'
#
loop_
_entity.id
_entity.type
_entity.pdbx_description
1 polymer ?
#
loop_
_entity_poly.entity_id
_entity_poly.type
_entity_poly.pdbx_seq_one_letter_code
_entity_poly.pdbx_strand_id
1 'polypeptide(L)'
;MKINYLSNAIIVASLFGFAFMIGCENKSTNADFDPDAPVIFSKSPMNNEDNIERNKVLEIIFDQAMDPSTINNTTITLQQGSTTINGSVGYSGTTARFTSQNVLAAQTDYTVKVSTGAKNASGVAIANDNEWSFTTGGNSEQLEVVELGTAGNYVILAKSAINNNPASSFTGDLGLSPMAESFITGFSQTPATGYSISDQVNGRIYAADMADPTPTNLTTAVENMATAYDDAAGRTAPDFVELYTGEIGGKTLTPGLYKWSNTVQITDDLNFSGDEDDVWILQVAENVTMSPDVTITLSGGAQVKNIFWQVAGEVTIGRTSHFEGIIFSMTGITLNTGASLNGRVLAQTAAIFDANTVVEPQ
;
A
#
# COMPACT_ATOMS: atom_id res chain seq x y z
N MET A 1 41.00 41.69 -69.68
CA MET A 1 41.49 40.64 -68.77
C MET A 1 40.98 39.33 -69.34
N LYS A 2 41.65 38.73 -70.34
CA LYS A 2 42.71 37.70 -70.22
C LYS A 2 42.35 36.64 -69.15
N ILE A 3 42.32 35.32 -69.38
CA ILE A 3 42.75 34.46 -70.50
C ILE A 3 42.33 33.00 -70.16
N ASN A 4 41.90 32.25 -71.17
CA ASN A 4 42.13 30.83 -71.54
C ASN A 4 41.79 29.68 -70.56
N TYR A 5 40.90 28.72 -70.91
CA TYR A 5 40.93 27.66 -71.95
C TYR A 5 41.76 26.42 -71.58
N LEU A 6 41.12 25.24 -71.77
CA LEU A 6 41.59 23.93 -72.28
C LEU A 6 40.90 22.81 -71.47
N SER A 7 39.84 22.14 -71.95
CA SER A 7 39.80 21.11 -73.02
C SER A 7 40.78 19.96 -72.77
N ASN A 8 40.27 18.75 -72.51
CA ASN A 8 40.41 17.63 -73.45
C ASN A 8 39.55 16.42 -73.06
N ALA A 9 38.69 16.04 -74.01
CA ALA A 9 38.02 14.75 -74.10
C ALA A 9 39.00 13.64 -74.55
N ILE A 10 38.66 12.37 -74.28
CA ILE A 10 39.10 11.13 -74.96
C ILE A 10 38.25 10.00 -74.29
N ILE A 11 37.24 9.40 -74.95
CA ILE A 11 37.26 8.30 -75.94
C ILE A 11 36.80 6.94 -75.34
N VAL A 12 35.67 6.45 -75.88
CA VAL A 12 35.39 5.05 -76.32
C VAL A 12 35.05 4.02 -75.22
N ALA A 13 33.81 3.53 -75.10
CA ALA A 13 33.06 2.60 -75.96
C ALA A 13 33.46 1.11 -75.82
N SER A 14 32.47 0.24 -76.01
CA SER A 14 32.45 -1.24 -76.01
C SER A 14 32.27 -1.89 -74.63
N LEU A 15 31.11 -2.44 -74.28
CA LEU A 15 30.39 -3.61 -74.84
C LEU A 15 31.16 -4.92 -74.58
N PHE A 16 30.77 -5.70 -73.57
CA PHE A 16 30.80 -7.16 -73.61
C PHE A 16 29.90 -7.72 -72.49
N GLY A 17 28.92 -8.53 -72.87
CA GLY A 17 28.15 -9.35 -71.95
C GLY A 17 28.88 -10.65 -71.60
N PHE A 18 28.35 -11.36 -70.60
CA PHE A 18 28.30 -12.82 -70.34
C PHE A 18 28.07 -12.96 -68.81
N ALA A 19 26.84 -13.29 -68.38
CA ALA A 19 26.33 -14.63 -68.11
C ALA A 19 26.86 -15.27 -66.80
N PHE A 20 25.89 -15.55 -65.91
CA PHE A 20 25.86 -16.51 -64.81
C PHE A 20 27.04 -16.57 -63.83
N MET A 21 26.75 -16.48 -62.52
CA MET A 21 27.06 -17.52 -61.53
C MET A 21 26.47 -17.16 -60.16
N ILE A 22 25.68 -18.12 -59.65
CA ILE A 22 25.44 -18.49 -58.25
C ILE A 22 26.13 -17.57 -57.22
N GLY A 23 25.32 -16.75 -56.53
CA GLY A 23 25.75 -16.08 -55.31
C GLY A 23 25.59 -17.04 -54.13
N CYS A 24 26.72 -17.46 -53.55
CA CYS A 24 26.81 -18.19 -52.29
C CYS A 24 26.03 -17.47 -51.18
N GLU A 25 25.22 -18.22 -50.42
CA GLU A 25 24.85 -17.83 -49.06
C GLU A 25 26.13 -17.79 -48.21
N ASN A 26 26.74 -16.62 -48.08
CA ASN A 26 27.66 -16.36 -46.98
C ASN A 26 26.82 -16.13 -45.73
N LYS A 27 26.57 -17.19 -44.94
CA LYS A 27 26.28 -17.04 -43.52
C LYS A 27 27.54 -16.50 -42.85
N SER A 28 27.61 -15.17 -42.76
CA SER A 28 28.55 -14.47 -41.88
C SER A 28 28.30 -14.95 -40.45
N THR A 29 29.33 -15.47 -39.80
CA THR A 29 29.32 -15.94 -38.41
C THR A 29 29.86 -14.89 -37.44
N ASN A 30 29.77 -13.61 -37.78
CA ASN A 30 29.78 -12.57 -36.76
C ASN A 30 28.34 -12.44 -36.26
N ALA A 31 28.13 -12.35 -34.94
CA ALA A 31 26.85 -11.93 -34.39
C ALA A 31 26.52 -10.56 -34.99
N ASP A 32 25.72 -10.57 -36.05
CA ASP A 32 25.46 -9.43 -36.90
C ASP A 32 24.60 -8.47 -36.07
N PHE A 33 25.11 -7.26 -35.87
CA PHE A 33 24.33 -6.19 -35.28
C PHE A 33 23.23 -5.87 -36.29
N ASP A 34 22.04 -6.43 -36.11
CA ASP A 34 20.87 -6.07 -36.89
C ASP A 34 20.44 -4.66 -36.44
N PRO A 35 20.65 -3.61 -37.26
CA PRO A 35 20.32 -2.25 -36.87
C PRO A 35 18.81 -2.05 -36.68
N ASP A 36 17.99 -3.00 -37.15
CA ASP A 36 16.53 -2.98 -36.97
C ASP A 36 16.10 -3.72 -35.69
N ALA A 37 17.03 -4.35 -34.94
CA ALA A 37 16.73 -5.03 -33.70
C ALA A 37 16.28 -4.04 -32.61
N PRO A 38 15.13 -4.27 -31.96
CA PRO A 38 14.67 -3.40 -30.88
C PRO A 38 15.64 -3.41 -29.69
N VAL A 39 15.76 -2.28 -29.00
CA VAL A 39 16.53 -2.14 -27.76
C VAL A 39 15.68 -1.63 -26.61
N ILE A 40 16.06 -1.99 -25.39
CA ILE A 40 15.46 -1.40 -24.18
C ILE A 40 16.03 0.01 -24.03
N PHE A 41 15.21 1.01 -24.32
CA PHE A 41 15.54 2.42 -24.21
C PHE A 41 15.59 2.89 -22.75
N SER A 42 14.65 2.42 -21.92
CA SER A 42 14.60 2.74 -20.50
C SER A 42 13.95 1.61 -19.70
N LYS A 43 14.26 1.54 -18.40
CA LYS A 43 13.72 0.56 -17.45
C LYS A 43 13.55 1.17 -16.07
N SER A 44 12.47 0.79 -15.40
CA SER A 44 12.23 1.08 -13.98
C SER A 44 11.72 -0.20 -13.31
N PRO A 45 12.35 -0.68 -12.22
CA PRO A 45 13.57 -0.18 -11.60
C PRO A 45 14.82 -0.22 -12.51
N MET A 46 15.78 0.64 -12.22
CA MET A 46 17.12 0.65 -12.83
C MET A 46 17.94 -0.56 -12.36
N ASN A 47 19.05 -0.84 -13.06
CA ASN A 47 19.93 -1.94 -12.67
C ASN A 47 20.63 -1.62 -11.34
N ASN A 48 20.50 -2.54 -10.38
CA ASN A 48 20.96 -2.42 -9.00
C ASN A 48 20.33 -1.22 -8.27
N GLU A 49 19.10 -0.84 -8.63
CA GLU A 49 18.35 0.13 -7.84
C GLU A 49 17.91 -0.53 -6.53
N ASP A 50 18.16 0.15 -5.42
CA ASP A 50 17.83 -0.32 -4.07
C ASP A 50 16.61 0.41 -3.51
N ASN A 51 16.06 -0.15 -2.43
CA ASN A 51 14.92 0.41 -1.71
C ASN A 51 13.66 0.60 -2.59
N ILE A 52 13.44 -0.35 -3.50
CA ILE A 52 12.27 -0.37 -4.37
C ILE A 52 11.02 -0.77 -3.60
N GLU A 53 9.93 -0.04 -3.83
CA GLU A 53 8.60 -0.35 -3.29
C GLU A 53 8.20 -1.80 -3.63
N ARG A 54 7.67 -2.55 -2.65
CA ARG A 54 7.39 -3.98 -2.80
C ARG A 54 6.20 -4.27 -3.74
N ASN A 55 5.44 -3.25 -4.11
CA ASN A 55 4.34 -3.26 -5.07
C ASN A 55 4.71 -2.59 -6.41
N LYS A 56 5.99 -2.32 -6.66
CA LYS A 56 6.45 -1.62 -7.86
C LYS A 56 5.96 -2.31 -9.14
N VAL A 57 5.24 -1.57 -9.98
CA VAL A 57 5.01 -1.95 -11.38
C VAL A 57 6.30 -1.71 -12.15
N LEU A 58 6.85 -2.77 -12.73
CA LEU A 58 8.07 -2.68 -13.53
C LEU A 58 7.71 -2.11 -14.89
N GLU A 59 8.44 -1.11 -15.36
CA GLU A 59 8.26 -0.51 -16.68
C GLU A 59 9.49 -0.77 -17.55
N ILE A 60 9.26 -1.29 -18.76
CA ILE A 60 10.27 -1.49 -19.79
C ILE A 60 9.84 -0.69 -21.01
N ILE A 61 10.65 0.28 -21.42
CA ILE A 61 10.39 1.12 -22.58
C ILE A 61 11.34 0.67 -23.69
N PHE A 62 10.79 0.24 -24.81
CA PHE A 62 11.53 -0.06 -26.02
C PHE A 62 11.72 1.21 -26.87
N ASP A 63 12.78 1.26 -27.65
CA ASP A 63 13.06 2.36 -28.58
C ASP A 63 12.09 2.41 -29.77
N GLN A 64 11.40 1.30 -30.03
CA GLN A 64 10.40 1.16 -31.09
C GLN A 64 9.20 0.31 -30.65
N ALA A 65 8.16 0.29 -31.49
CA ALA A 65 6.99 -0.55 -31.27
C ALA A 65 7.34 -2.04 -31.44
N MET A 66 6.86 -2.85 -30.50
CA MET A 66 7.04 -4.31 -30.44
C MET A 66 5.80 -5.02 -30.99
N ASP A 67 5.93 -6.29 -31.36
CA ASP A 67 4.78 -7.16 -31.63
C ASP A 67 4.11 -7.50 -30.29
N PRO A 68 2.87 -7.04 -30.03
CA PRO A 68 2.18 -7.25 -28.76
C PRO A 68 2.00 -8.74 -28.42
N SER A 69 1.93 -9.63 -29.41
CA SER A 69 1.78 -11.08 -29.17
C SER A 69 3.04 -11.69 -28.54
N THR A 70 4.19 -11.05 -28.72
CA THR A 70 5.49 -11.50 -28.19
C THR A 70 5.86 -10.86 -26.86
N ILE A 71 5.11 -9.85 -26.40
CA ILE A 71 5.34 -9.19 -25.12
C ILE A 71 4.38 -9.78 -24.08
N ASN A 72 4.84 -10.79 -23.35
CA ASN A 72 4.01 -11.56 -22.44
C ASN A 72 4.85 -12.20 -21.31
N ASN A 73 4.22 -12.98 -20.43
CA ASN A 73 4.86 -13.61 -19.26
C ASN A 73 5.95 -14.65 -19.59
N THR A 74 6.16 -15.02 -20.85
CA THR A 74 7.27 -15.91 -21.27
C THR A 74 8.50 -15.13 -21.72
N THR A 75 8.32 -13.88 -22.14
CA THR A 75 9.41 -13.03 -22.65
C THR A 75 9.84 -11.96 -21.66
N ILE A 76 8.96 -11.57 -20.74
CA ILE A 76 9.29 -10.68 -19.62
C ILE A 76 8.97 -11.43 -18.32
N THR A 77 10.00 -11.74 -17.55
CA THR A 77 9.89 -12.52 -16.32
C THR A 77 10.56 -11.82 -15.15
N LEU A 78 10.04 -12.03 -13.95
CA LEU A 78 10.63 -11.62 -12.68
C LEU A 78 11.02 -12.86 -11.88
N GLN A 79 12.23 -12.88 -11.30
CA GLN A 79 12.76 -14.01 -10.54
C GLN A 79 13.31 -13.56 -9.19
N GLN A 80 13.16 -14.42 -8.18
CA GLN A 80 13.86 -14.35 -6.90
C GLN A 80 14.81 -15.55 -6.82
N GLY A 81 16.10 -15.33 -7.04
CA GLY A 81 17.03 -16.44 -7.29
C GLY A 81 16.56 -17.28 -8.47
N SER A 82 16.24 -18.56 -8.25
CA SER A 82 15.69 -19.46 -9.27
C SER A 82 14.16 -19.53 -9.30
N THR A 83 13.47 -18.91 -8.35
CA THR A 83 12.01 -18.95 -8.24
C THR A 83 11.40 -17.90 -9.14
N THR A 84 10.48 -18.30 -10.03
CA THR A 84 9.72 -17.35 -10.85
C THR A 84 8.64 -16.68 -10.01
N ILE A 85 8.56 -15.35 -10.09
CA ILE A 85 7.50 -14.57 -9.48
C ILE A 85 6.36 -14.41 -10.49
N ASN A 86 5.17 -14.88 -10.11
CA ASN A 86 3.99 -14.78 -10.95
C ASN A 86 3.52 -13.32 -11.07
N GLY A 87 3.01 -12.97 -12.25
CA GLY A 87 2.49 -11.64 -12.53
C GLY A 87 1.81 -11.58 -13.90
N SER A 88 1.50 -10.37 -14.33
CA SER A 88 0.91 -10.08 -15.64
C SER A 88 1.75 -9.04 -16.39
N VAL A 89 1.95 -9.28 -17.68
CA VAL A 89 2.57 -8.32 -18.61
C VAL A 89 1.48 -7.62 -19.42
N GLY A 90 1.42 -6.30 -19.32
CA GLY A 90 0.67 -5.42 -20.22
C GLY A 90 1.59 -4.70 -21.19
N TYR A 91 1.10 -4.36 -22.38
CA TYR A 91 1.87 -3.63 -23.39
C TYR A 91 1.02 -2.54 -24.06
N SER A 92 1.55 -1.33 -24.18
CA SER A 92 0.90 -0.21 -24.87
C SER A 92 1.92 0.78 -25.42
N GLY A 93 1.75 1.20 -26.68
CA GLY A 93 2.70 2.08 -27.37
C GLY A 93 4.05 1.40 -27.55
N THR A 94 5.05 1.83 -26.78
CA THR A 94 6.39 1.21 -26.71
C THR A 94 6.72 0.68 -25.31
N THR A 95 5.76 0.69 -24.38
CA THR A 95 5.97 0.38 -22.97
C THR A 95 5.35 -0.95 -22.59
N ALA A 96 6.16 -1.86 -22.07
CA ALA A 96 5.70 -3.04 -21.35
C ALA A 96 5.66 -2.77 -19.85
N ARG A 97 4.66 -3.31 -19.17
CA ARG A 97 4.49 -3.22 -17.72
C ARG A 97 4.34 -4.60 -17.14
N PHE A 98 5.18 -4.95 -16.17
CA PHE A 98 5.02 -6.17 -15.38
C PHE A 98 4.44 -5.80 -14.01
N THR A 99 3.32 -6.40 -13.65
CA THR A 99 2.70 -6.28 -12.33
C THR A 99 2.76 -7.64 -11.66
N SER A 100 3.45 -7.73 -10.52
CA SER A 100 3.49 -8.97 -9.74
C SER A 100 2.09 -9.29 -9.19
N GLN A 101 1.75 -10.57 -9.14
CA GLN A 101 0.46 -11.01 -8.59
C GLN A 101 0.41 -10.81 -7.07
N ASN A 102 1.53 -11.07 -6.41
CA ASN A 102 1.71 -10.86 -4.99
C ASN A 102 2.71 -9.73 -4.76
N VAL A 103 2.63 -9.12 -3.59
CA VAL A 103 3.62 -8.18 -3.08
C VAL A 103 4.97 -8.89 -3.00
N LEU A 104 6.03 -8.21 -3.44
CA LEU A 104 7.38 -8.73 -3.35
C LEU A 104 7.83 -8.85 -1.90
N ALA A 105 8.73 -9.76 -1.57
CA ALA A 105 9.33 -9.88 -0.24
C ALA A 105 10.21 -8.64 0.04
N ALA A 106 10.38 -8.26 1.31
CA ALA A 106 11.23 -7.13 1.70
C ALA A 106 12.71 -7.50 1.60
N GLN A 107 13.58 -6.50 1.42
CA GLN A 107 15.05 -6.64 1.40
C GLN A 107 15.54 -7.78 0.51
N THR A 108 14.85 -8.00 -0.60
CA THR A 108 15.04 -9.15 -1.47
C THR A 108 15.46 -8.70 -2.85
N ASP A 109 16.50 -9.37 -3.36
CA ASP A 109 16.99 -9.21 -4.74
C ASP A 109 16.03 -9.89 -5.72
N TYR A 110 15.58 -9.11 -6.69
CA TYR A 110 14.78 -9.59 -7.81
C TYR A 110 15.49 -9.34 -9.13
N THR A 111 15.44 -10.31 -10.03
CA THR A 111 16.00 -10.22 -11.38
C THR A 111 14.89 -10.14 -12.41
N VAL A 112 14.88 -9.08 -13.20
CA VAL A 112 14.04 -8.95 -14.39
C VAL A 112 14.80 -9.51 -15.58
N LYS A 113 14.12 -10.28 -16.41
CA LYS A 113 14.63 -10.78 -17.68
C LYS A 113 13.69 -10.43 -18.82
N VAL A 114 14.24 -9.85 -19.88
CA VAL A 114 13.60 -9.71 -21.20
C VAL A 114 14.34 -10.61 -22.17
N SER A 115 13.68 -11.67 -22.64
CA SER A 115 14.32 -12.66 -23.51
C SER A 115 14.30 -12.27 -24.99
N THR A 116 15.16 -12.92 -25.78
CA THR A 116 15.17 -12.89 -27.25
C THR A 116 13.86 -13.37 -27.90
N GLY A 117 12.88 -13.85 -27.11
CA GLY A 117 11.53 -14.11 -27.59
C GLY A 117 10.73 -12.83 -27.90
N ALA A 118 11.10 -11.68 -27.32
CA ALA A 118 10.48 -10.38 -27.59
C ALA A 118 10.92 -9.84 -28.97
N LYS A 119 9.95 -9.50 -29.82
CA LYS A 119 10.19 -9.11 -31.22
C LYS A 119 9.47 -7.82 -31.60
N ASN A 120 10.00 -7.12 -32.60
CA ASN A 120 9.27 -6.05 -33.27
C ASN A 120 8.23 -6.58 -34.27
N ALA A 121 7.41 -5.69 -34.82
CA ALA A 121 6.36 -6.04 -35.77
C ALA A 121 6.88 -6.70 -37.08
N SER A 122 8.15 -6.53 -37.40
CA SER A 122 8.83 -7.17 -38.53
C SER A 122 9.36 -8.57 -38.21
N GLY A 123 9.20 -9.04 -36.95
CA GLY A 123 9.66 -10.34 -36.49
C GLY A 123 11.13 -10.39 -36.05
N VAL A 124 11.81 -9.25 -36.00
CA VAL A 124 13.21 -9.14 -35.52
C VAL A 124 13.21 -9.16 -33.99
N ALA A 125 14.00 -10.05 -33.41
CA ALA A 125 14.15 -10.20 -31.97
C ALA A 125 15.06 -9.14 -31.37
N ILE A 126 14.89 -8.85 -30.07
CA ILE A 126 15.94 -8.18 -29.30
C ILE A 126 17.25 -9.00 -29.41
N ALA A 127 18.38 -8.30 -29.52
CA ALA A 127 19.66 -8.93 -29.89
C ALA A 127 20.16 -9.98 -28.88
N ASN A 128 19.93 -9.75 -27.58
CA ASN A 128 20.33 -10.63 -26.50
C ASN A 128 19.27 -10.65 -25.40
N ASP A 129 19.29 -11.69 -24.56
CA ASP A 129 18.57 -11.66 -23.30
C ASP A 129 19.11 -10.48 -22.46
N ASN A 130 18.21 -9.65 -21.97
CA ASN A 130 18.53 -8.53 -21.09
C ASN A 130 18.13 -8.91 -19.67
N GLU A 131 19.09 -8.86 -18.75
CA GLU A 131 18.88 -9.18 -17.34
C GLU A 131 19.39 -8.03 -16.48
N TRP A 132 18.63 -7.69 -15.45
CA TRP A 132 19.05 -6.73 -14.43
C TRP A 132 18.35 -7.01 -13.11
N SER A 133 19.00 -6.61 -12.02
CA SER A 133 18.47 -6.79 -10.67
C SER A 133 18.03 -5.47 -10.05
N PHE A 134 17.14 -5.56 -9.07
CA PHE A 134 16.84 -4.49 -8.12
C PHE A 134 16.58 -5.10 -6.75
N THR A 135 16.77 -4.31 -5.70
CA THR A 135 16.55 -4.72 -4.33
C THR A 135 15.32 -4.01 -3.78
N THR A 136 14.36 -4.79 -3.30
CA THR A 136 13.20 -4.24 -2.59
C THR A 136 13.59 -3.62 -1.26
N GLY A 137 12.91 -2.55 -0.88
CA GLY A 137 13.02 -1.92 0.43
C GLY A 137 12.21 -2.66 1.51
N GLY A 138 11.90 -1.94 2.58
CA GLY A 138 11.11 -2.46 3.71
C GLY A 138 11.96 -3.17 4.76
N ASN A 139 11.28 -3.82 5.72
CA ASN A 139 11.91 -4.60 6.79
C ASN A 139 11.72 -6.09 6.55
N SER A 140 12.79 -6.88 6.70
CA SER A 140 12.75 -8.35 6.66
C SER A 140 12.35 -8.95 8.02
N GLU A 141 12.44 -8.16 9.09
CA GLU A 141 11.99 -8.53 10.42
C GLU A 141 10.48 -8.31 10.60
N GLN A 142 9.87 -9.12 11.44
CA GLN A 142 8.46 -9.01 11.81
C GLN A 142 8.19 -7.62 12.38
N LEU A 143 7.12 -6.98 11.91
CA LEU A 143 6.72 -5.67 12.39
C LEU A 143 6.25 -5.78 13.84
N GLU A 144 6.91 -5.08 14.75
CA GLU A 144 6.54 -5.06 16.17
C GLU A 144 5.16 -4.40 16.38
N VAL A 145 4.42 -4.89 17.36
CA VAL A 145 3.12 -4.31 17.76
C VAL A 145 3.29 -2.87 18.27
N VAL A 146 2.21 -2.09 18.28
CA VAL A 146 2.19 -0.75 18.90
C VAL A 146 1.79 -0.90 20.38
N GLU A 147 2.68 -0.50 21.28
CA GLU A 147 2.44 -0.61 22.72
C GLU A 147 1.47 0.46 23.21
N LEU A 148 0.28 0.03 23.66
CA LEU A 148 -0.78 0.95 24.10
C LEU A 148 -0.58 1.48 25.52
N GLY A 149 0.31 0.85 26.31
CA GLY A 149 0.40 1.09 27.75
C GLY A 149 -0.98 1.01 28.42
N THR A 150 -1.27 1.95 29.33
CA THR A 150 -2.58 1.99 30.01
C THR A 150 -3.74 2.48 29.13
N ALA A 151 -3.49 3.02 27.92
CA ALA A 151 -4.57 3.30 26.97
C ALA A 151 -5.26 2.01 26.51
N GLY A 152 -4.51 0.89 26.49
CA GLY A 152 -5.02 -0.42 26.10
C GLY A 152 -6.07 -1.02 27.04
N ASN A 153 -6.31 -0.40 28.20
CA ASN A 153 -7.37 -0.80 29.14
C ASN A 153 -8.75 -0.25 28.77
N TYR A 154 -8.84 0.63 27.76
CA TYR A 154 -10.07 1.31 27.38
C TYR A 154 -10.49 0.88 25.97
N VAL A 155 -11.78 0.57 25.79
CA VAL A 155 -12.35 0.37 24.46
C VAL A 155 -12.54 1.73 23.77
N ILE A 156 -12.93 2.77 24.53
CA ILE A 156 -12.94 4.16 24.06
C ILE A 156 -12.09 5.02 24.99
N LEU A 157 -11.15 5.78 24.44
CA LEU A 157 -10.42 6.83 25.16
C LEU A 157 -10.43 8.11 24.32
N ALA A 158 -10.92 9.21 24.88
CA ALA A 158 -11.01 10.49 24.18
C ALA A 158 -10.49 11.64 25.03
N LYS A 159 -10.20 12.79 24.40
CA LYS A 159 -9.74 13.98 25.13
C LYS A 159 -10.78 15.08 25.27
N SER A 160 -11.65 15.31 24.29
CA SER A 160 -12.56 16.45 24.30
C SER A 160 -14.03 16.11 24.54
N ALA A 161 -14.51 14.96 24.04
CA ALA A 161 -15.87 14.50 24.25
C ALA A 161 -16.05 13.02 23.91
N ILE A 162 -17.04 12.39 24.54
CA ILE A 162 -17.61 11.12 24.10
C ILE A 162 -19.12 11.34 23.95
N ASN A 163 -19.64 11.33 22.73
CA ASN A 163 -21.05 11.61 22.48
C ASN A 163 -21.71 10.40 21.84
N ASN A 164 -22.88 10.04 22.36
CA ASN A 164 -23.62 8.86 21.92
C ASN A 164 -25.07 9.25 21.64
N ASN A 165 -25.57 8.92 20.46
CA ASN A 165 -27.01 8.86 20.21
C ASN A 165 -27.47 7.42 20.48
N PRO A 166 -28.17 7.15 21.62
CA PRO A 166 -28.49 5.80 22.04
C PRO A 166 -29.52 5.11 21.12
N ALA A 167 -29.61 3.77 21.12
CA ALA A 167 -28.93 2.84 22.03
C ALA A 167 -27.71 2.18 21.36
N SER A 168 -26.54 2.39 21.97
CA SER A 168 -25.29 1.73 21.62
C SER A 168 -24.97 0.61 22.62
N SER A 169 -24.03 -0.27 22.28
CA SER A 169 -23.52 -1.34 23.14
C SER A 169 -21.99 -1.35 23.12
N PHE A 170 -21.38 -1.11 24.27
CA PHE A 170 -19.92 -1.09 24.43
C PHE A 170 -19.47 -2.23 25.33
N THR A 171 -18.43 -2.95 24.94
CA THR A 171 -17.76 -3.96 25.77
C THR A 171 -16.34 -3.49 26.05
N GLY A 172 -16.07 -3.16 27.31
CA GLY A 172 -14.83 -2.54 27.78
C GLY A 172 -15.03 -1.16 28.42
N ASP A 173 -13.98 -0.62 29.01
CA ASP A 173 -14.02 0.64 29.75
C ASP A 173 -13.95 1.88 28.82
N LEU A 174 -14.62 2.96 29.20
CA LEU A 174 -14.60 4.27 28.53
C LEU A 174 -13.84 5.29 29.38
N GLY A 175 -12.99 6.11 28.75
CA GLY A 175 -12.22 7.15 29.44
C GLY A 175 -12.26 8.51 28.74
N LEU A 176 -12.45 9.59 29.50
CA LEU A 176 -12.36 10.96 29.00
C LEU A 176 -11.42 11.81 29.87
N SER A 177 -10.37 12.37 29.29
CA SER A 177 -9.46 13.28 29.99
C SER A 177 -8.73 14.21 29.01
N PRO A 178 -8.61 15.51 29.28
CA PRO A 178 -8.79 16.17 30.59
C PRO A 178 -10.21 16.66 30.87
N MET A 179 -11.18 16.38 29.99
CA MET A 179 -12.53 16.90 30.15
C MET A 179 -13.32 16.15 31.23
N ALA A 180 -14.23 16.88 31.86
CA ALA A 180 -15.14 16.40 32.89
C ALA A 180 -16.21 15.45 32.35
N GLU A 181 -16.84 14.67 33.23
CA GLU A 181 -17.90 13.71 32.91
C GLU A 181 -19.05 14.33 32.12
N SER A 182 -19.34 15.62 32.34
CA SER A 182 -20.37 16.37 31.59
C SER A 182 -20.19 16.40 30.05
N PHE A 183 -18.99 16.07 29.54
CA PHE A 183 -18.70 15.95 28.11
C PHE A 183 -18.89 14.51 27.58
N ILE A 184 -19.26 13.58 28.46
CA ILE A 184 -19.78 12.27 28.13
C ILE A 184 -21.31 12.39 28.07
N THR A 185 -21.91 12.24 26.90
CA THR A 185 -23.35 12.50 26.70
C THR A 185 -24.06 11.33 26.03
N GLY A 186 -25.35 11.14 26.36
CA GLY A 186 -26.20 10.09 25.77
C GLY A 186 -26.03 8.68 26.34
N PHE A 187 -25.36 8.55 27.49
CA PHE A 187 -25.14 7.28 28.17
C PHE A 187 -26.12 7.00 29.31
N SER A 188 -26.90 7.98 29.76
CA SER A 188 -27.76 7.86 30.95
C SER A 188 -26.98 7.32 32.17
N GLN A 189 -25.83 7.93 32.44
CA GLN A 189 -24.88 7.46 33.45
C GLN A 189 -25.47 7.45 34.86
N THR A 190 -25.16 6.40 35.61
CA THR A 190 -25.39 6.33 37.05
C THR A 190 -24.04 6.48 37.76
N PRO A 191 -23.85 7.51 38.61
CA PRO A 191 -22.61 7.71 39.34
C PRO A 191 -22.28 6.55 40.29
N ALA A 192 -20.99 6.23 40.40
CA ALA A 192 -20.42 5.31 41.38
C ALA A 192 -19.14 5.93 42.00
N THR A 193 -18.47 5.21 42.90
CA THR A 193 -17.25 5.73 43.54
C THR A 193 -16.05 5.61 42.60
N GLY A 194 -15.64 6.75 42.03
CA GLY A 194 -14.47 6.85 41.14
C GLY A 194 -14.74 6.51 39.67
N TYR A 195 -15.98 6.16 39.31
CA TYR A 195 -16.42 5.86 37.95
C TYR A 195 -17.94 6.06 37.85
N SER A 196 -18.51 5.92 36.67
CA SER A 196 -19.95 5.74 36.45
C SER A 196 -20.24 4.51 35.61
N ILE A 197 -21.51 4.09 35.60
CA ILE A 197 -22.00 2.94 34.85
C ILE A 197 -23.15 3.34 33.92
N SER A 198 -23.41 2.52 32.91
CA SER A 198 -24.52 2.67 31.98
C SER A 198 -24.98 1.28 31.51
N ASP A 199 -26.27 1.09 31.27
CA ASP A 199 -26.79 -0.15 30.67
C ASP A 199 -26.26 -0.39 29.25
N GLN A 200 -25.71 0.65 28.61
CA GLN A 200 -25.09 0.57 27.29
C GLN A 200 -23.61 0.12 27.36
N VAL A 201 -23.01 0.02 28.55
CA VAL A 201 -21.58 -0.24 28.73
C VAL A 201 -21.38 -1.45 29.62
N ASN A 202 -20.93 -2.56 29.04
CA ASN A 202 -20.37 -3.68 29.77
C ASN A 202 -18.92 -3.37 30.16
N GLY A 203 -18.78 -2.52 31.18
CA GLY A 203 -17.54 -1.90 31.62
C GLY A 203 -17.82 -0.72 32.55
N ARG A 204 -16.84 0.16 32.72
CA ARG A 204 -16.93 1.38 33.53
C ARG A 204 -16.64 2.60 32.68
N ILE A 205 -17.24 3.73 33.08
CA ILE A 205 -17.02 5.03 32.46
C ILE A 205 -16.22 5.90 33.43
N TYR A 206 -15.12 6.46 32.97
CA TYR A 206 -14.22 7.29 33.76
C TYR A 206 -14.06 8.67 33.13
N ALA A 207 -14.01 9.71 33.97
CA ALA A 207 -13.75 11.08 33.55
C ALA A 207 -12.80 11.81 34.51
N ALA A 208 -12.20 12.91 34.04
CA ALA A 208 -11.13 13.61 34.75
C ALA A 208 -11.53 14.30 36.06
N ASP A 209 -12.82 14.56 36.29
CA ASP A 209 -13.35 15.19 37.50
C ASP A 209 -13.86 14.20 38.55
N MET A 210 -13.67 12.90 38.32
CA MET A 210 -14.04 11.84 39.26
C MET A 210 -13.04 11.72 40.43
N ALA A 211 -13.43 10.99 41.47
CA ALA A 211 -12.60 10.78 42.66
C ALA A 211 -11.30 10.01 42.34
N ASP A 212 -10.25 10.29 43.11
CA ASP A 212 -8.96 9.58 43.02
C ASP A 212 -9.13 8.06 43.18
N PRO A 213 -8.33 7.24 42.45
CA PRO A 213 -7.18 7.63 41.61
C PRO A 213 -7.52 7.91 40.13
N THR A 214 -8.81 8.06 39.78
CA THR A 214 -9.26 8.14 38.38
C THR A 214 -8.61 9.25 37.55
N PRO A 215 -8.49 10.50 38.03
CA PRO A 215 -7.89 11.57 37.22
C PRO A 215 -6.43 11.30 36.86
N THR A 216 -5.63 10.79 37.81
CA THR A 216 -4.22 10.44 37.57
C THR A 216 -4.09 9.27 36.59
N ASN A 217 -4.89 8.22 36.76
CA ASN A 217 -4.87 7.06 35.87
C ASN A 217 -5.26 7.45 34.43
N LEU A 218 -6.27 8.31 34.27
CA LEU A 218 -6.67 8.80 32.96
C LEU A 218 -5.61 9.71 32.33
N THR A 219 -4.93 10.53 33.11
CA THR A 219 -3.80 11.36 32.62
C THR A 219 -2.72 10.46 32.01
N THR A 220 -2.31 9.41 32.71
CA THR A 220 -1.35 8.44 32.19
C THR A 220 -1.89 7.69 30.96
N ALA A 221 -3.18 7.35 30.92
CA ALA A 221 -3.78 6.69 29.77
C ALA A 221 -3.76 7.57 28.51
N VAL A 222 -4.08 8.86 28.62
CA VAL A 222 -4.05 9.76 27.45
C VAL A 222 -2.62 10.09 27.00
N GLU A 223 -1.64 10.10 27.92
CA GLU A 223 -0.21 10.20 27.57
C GLU A 223 0.28 8.95 26.82
N ASN A 224 -0.11 7.76 27.28
CA ASN A 224 0.20 6.51 26.60
C ASN A 224 -0.49 6.41 25.23
N MET A 225 -1.71 6.93 25.09
CA MET A 225 -2.38 7.05 23.79
C MET A 225 -1.60 7.95 22.82
N ALA A 226 -1.13 9.11 23.29
CA ALA A 226 -0.29 9.99 22.46
C ALA A 226 1.04 9.31 22.09
N THR A 227 1.66 8.60 23.03
CA THR A 227 2.89 7.84 22.80
C THR A 227 2.69 6.74 21.76
N ALA A 228 1.59 5.99 21.84
CA ALA A 228 1.24 4.94 20.87
C ALA A 228 0.96 5.52 19.48
N TYR A 229 0.29 6.69 19.40
CA TYR A 229 0.12 7.42 18.15
C TYR A 229 1.47 7.82 17.55
N ASP A 230 2.38 8.41 18.34
CA ASP A 230 3.69 8.86 17.87
C ASP A 230 4.60 7.68 17.47
N ASP A 231 4.52 6.55 18.18
CA ASP A 231 5.18 5.30 17.81
C ASP A 231 4.69 4.79 16.45
N ALA A 232 3.37 4.62 16.28
CA ALA A 232 2.78 4.17 15.02
C ALA A 232 3.08 5.13 13.86
N ALA A 233 2.98 6.45 14.07
CA ALA A 233 3.29 7.47 13.07
C ALA A 233 4.79 7.53 12.74
N GLY A 234 5.64 7.21 13.72
CA GLY A 234 7.10 7.24 13.64
C GLY A 234 7.74 6.01 13.03
N ARG A 235 6.97 4.93 12.79
CA ARG A 235 7.50 3.73 12.09
C ARG A 235 8.06 4.13 10.73
N THR A 236 9.22 3.56 10.37
CA THR A 236 9.96 3.88 9.13
C THR A 236 10.09 2.65 8.24
N ALA A 237 10.55 2.86 7.00
CA ALA A 237 10.66 1.81 5.97
C ALA A 237 9.33 1.09 5.69
N PRO A 238 8.27 1.82 5.26
CA PRO A 238 7.00 1.20 4.92
C PRO A 238 7.18 0.15 3.83
N ASP A 239 6.49 -0.98 4.00
CA ASP A 239 6.38 -2.03 3.01
C ASP A 239 5.54 -1.58 1.81
N PHE A 240 4.56 -0.71 2.09
CA PHE A 240 3.60 -0.19 1.13
C PHE A 240 3.52 1.32 1.19
N VAL A 241 3.77 1.97 0.06
CA VAL A 241 3.69 3.43 -0.10
C VAL A 241 2.62 3.75 -1.13
N GLU A 242 1.68 4.62 -0.75
CA GLU A 242 0.58 5.10 -1.59
C GLU A 242 -0.21 3.96 -2.27
N LEU A 243 -0.33 2.82 -1.58
CA LEU A 243 -0.95 1.62 -2.16
C LEU A 243 -2.38 1.93 -2.61
N TYR A 244 -2.69 1.59 -3.85
CA TYR A 244 -3.97 1.89 -4.52
C TYR A 244 -4.38 3.37 -4.47
N THR A 245 -3.41 4.28 -4.32
CA THR A 245 -3.63 5.73 -4.23
C THR A 245 -4.60 6.14 -3.11
N GLY A 246 -4.75 5.31 -2.08
CA GLY A 246 -5.61 5.55 -0.93
C GLY A 246 -6.99 4.88 -1.00
N GLU A 247 -7.46 4.39 -2.16
CA GLU A 247 -8.70 3.62 -2.25
C GLU A 247 -8.43 2.13 -2.07
N ILE A 248 -8.66 1.62 -0.86
CA ILE A 248 -8.36 0.24 -0.48
C ILE A 248 -9.61 -0.66 -0.48
N GLY A 249 -10.79 -0.13 -0.80
CA GLY A 249 -12.01 -0.94 -0.94
C GLY A 249 -11.86 -2.08 -1.95
N GLY A 250 -12.39 -3.25 -1.59
CA GLY A 250 -12.35 -4.47 -2.42
C GLY A 250 -10.97 -5.12 -2.50
N LYS A 251 -10.09 -4.85 -1.52
CA LYS A 251 -8.70 -5.35 -1.51
C LYS A 251 -8.44 -6.28 -0.33
N THR A 252 -7.36 -7.05 -0.46
CA THR A 252 -6.79 -7.83 0.62
C THR A 252 -5.44 -7.23 1.01
N LEU A 253 -5.27 -6.86 2.27
CA LEU A 253 -4.05 -6.32 2.83
C LEU A 253 -3.29 -7.42 3.58
N THR A 254 -2.05 -7.66 3.16
CA THR A 254 -1.10 -8.58 3.82
C THR A 254 -0.37 -7.86 4.96
N PRO A 255 0.29 -8.58 5.89
CA PRO A 255 0.99 -7.96 7.02
C PRO A 255 2.01 -6.91 6.55
N GLY A 256 2.23 -5.89 7.38
CA GLY A 256 3.28 -4.89 7.16
C GLY A 256 2.90 -3.46 7.50
N LEU A 257 3.85 -2.57 7.23
CA LEU A 257 3.74 -1.14 7.44
C LEU A 257 3.26 -0.45 6.16
N TYR A 258 2.14 0.24 6.25
CA TYR A 258 1.53 0.97 5.16
C TYR A 258 1.61 2.48 5.39
N LYS A 259 1.80 3.25 4.31
CA LYS A 259 1.89 4.70 4.37
C LYS A 259 1.16 5.38 3.22
N TRP A 260 0.30 6.33 3.57
CA TRP A 260 -0.36 7.24 2.65
C TRP A 260 -0.20 8.69 3.08
N SER A 261 0.12 9.55 2.12
CA SER A 261 0.17 11.00 2.30
C SER A 261 -1.21 11.68 2.10
N ASN A 262 -2.21 10.91 1.68
CA ASN A 262 -3.56 11.38 1.37
C ASN A 262 -4.62 10.67 2.23
N THR A 263 -5.89 11.00 1.97
CA THR A 263 -7.05 10.33 2.55
C THR A 263 -7.15 8.89 2.07
N VAL A 264 -7.35 7.97 3.00
CA VAL A 264 -7.67 6.56 2.72
C VAL A 264 -9.19 6.38 2.68
N GLN A 265 -9.66 5.74 1.62
CA GLN A 265 -11.06 5.47 1.34
C GLN A 265 -11.31 3.96 1.28
N ILE A 266 -12.39 3.52 1.91
CA ILE A 266 -12.83 2.13 1.95
C ILE A 266 -14.26 2.10 1.38
N THR A 267 -14.37 2.02 0.06
CA THR A 267 -15.67 2.09 -0.65
C THR A 267 -16.34 0.74 -0.90
N ASP A 268 -15.65 -0.35 -0.61
CA ASP A 268 -16.09 -1.74 -0.78
C ASP A 268 -15.37 -2.62 0.28
N ASP A 269 -15.79 -3.86 0.47
CA ASP A 269 -15.29 -4.75 1.52
C ASP A 269 -13.76 -4.85 1.54
N LEU A 270 -13.16 -4.85 2.72
CA LEU A 270 -11.71 -4.91 2.92
C LEU A 270 -11.35 -6.17 3.69
N ASN A 271 -10.30 -6.88 3.27
CA ASN A 271 -9.83 -8.06 3.97
C ASN A 271 -8.41 -7.87 4.51
N PHE A 272 -8.17 -8.21 5.77
CA PHE A 272 -6.82 -8.43 6.29
C PHE A 272 -6.53 -9.92 6.28
N SER A 273 -5.40 -10.31 5.69
CA SER A 273 -5.01 -11.72 5.54
C SER A 273 -3.59 -11.92 6.01
N GLY A 274 -3.43 -12.70 7.08
CA GLY A 274 -2.15 -13.09 7.66
C GLY A 274 -2.36 -14.09 8.78
N ASP A 275 -1.26 -14.52 9.39
CA ASP A 275 -1.24 -15.46 10.49
C ASP A 275 -1.57 -14.75 11.83
N GLU A 276 -1.60 -15.52 12.92
CA GLU A 276 -2.08 -15.02 14.22
C GLU A 276 -1.19 -13.95 14.86
N ASP A 277 0.11 -13.96 14.57
CA ASP A 277 1.12 -13.05 15.13
C ASP A 277 1.49 -11.90 14.19
N ASP A 278 0.90 -11.88 12.99
CA ASP A 278 1.17 -10.84 12.00
C ASP A 278 0.60 -9.48 12.44
N VAL A 279 1.28 -8.41 12.03
CA VAL A 279 0.98 -7.03 12.42
C VAL A 279 0.74 -6.14 11.21
N TRP A 280 -0.24 -5.26 11.33
CA TRP A 280 -0.56 -4.21 10.37
C TRP A 280 -0.49 -2.86 11.04
N ILE A 281 0.31 -1.94 10.49
CA ILE A 281 0.32 -0.54 10.91
C ILE A 281 0.04 0.32 9.69
N LEU A 282 -1.07 1.06 9.74
CA LEU A 282 -1.54 1.91 8.65
C LEU A 282 -1.33 3.37 9.05
N GLN A 283 -0.34 4.03 8.43
CA GLN A 283 -0.06 5.45 8.62
C GLN A 283 -0.81 6.28 7.58
N VAL A 284 -1.74 7.12 8.03
CA VAL A 284 -2.58 7.95 7.16
C VAL A 284 -2.42 9.42 7.52
N ALA A 285 -1.90 10.22 6.59
CA ALA A 285 -1.59 11.63 6.82
C ALA A 285 -2.82 12.56 6.76
N GLU A 286 -3.91 12.11 6.15
CA GLU A 286 -5.20 12.82 6.17
C GLU A 286 -6.25 11.96 6.88
N ASN A 287 -7.41 11.74 6.27
CA ASN A 287 -8.56 11.10 6.89
C ASN A 287 -8.65 9.60 6.52
N VAL A 288 -9.43 8.85 7.29
CA VAL A 288 -9.95 7.53 6.87
C VAL A 288 -11.46 7.64 6.73
N THR A 289 -11.98 7.24 5.56
CA THR A 289 -13.42 7.24 5.28
C THR A 289 -13.87 5.85 4.83
N MET A 290 -14.88 5.31 5.49
CA MET A 290 -15.48 4.02 5.15
C MET A 290 -16.93 4.24 4.71
N SER A 291 -17.30 3.70 3.56
CA SER A 291 -18.65 3.84 3.03
C SER A 291 -19.68 3.07 3.87
N PRO A 292 -20.97 3.44 3.78
CA PRO A 292 -22.06 2.65 4.35
C PRO A 292 -22.03 1.19 3.91
N ASP A 293 -22.50 0.28 4.77
CA ASP A 293 -22.72 -1.14 4.46
C ASP A 293 -21.46 -1.94 4.08
N VAL A 294 -20.26 -1.36 4.26
CA VAL A 294 -18.97 -2.03 4.01
C VAL A 294 -18.53 -2.84 5.23
N THR A 295 -17.86 -3.97 5.01
CA THR A 295 -17.31 -4.83 6.06
C THR A 295 -15.80 -4.99 5.92
N ILE A 296 -15.09 -4.88 7.05
CA ILE A 296 -13.70 -5.35 7.17
C ILE A 296 -13.73 -6.80 7.69
N THR A 297 -13.06 -7.71 6.99
CA THR A 297 -12.95 -9.12 7.38
C THR A 297 -11.51 -9.50 7.71
N LEU A 298 -11.35 -10.49 8.58
CA LEU A 298 -10.06 -11.09 8.93
C LEU A 298 -9.99 -12.53 8.39
N SER A 299 -8.84 -12.91 7.86
CA SER A 299 -8.58 -14.24 7.29
C SER A 299 -7.16 -14.71 7.59
N GLY A 300 -6.92 -16.02 7.47
CA GLY A 300 -5.60 -16.64 7.70
C GLY A 300 -5.23 -16.87 9.17
N GLY A 301 -5.90 -16.19 10.11
CA GLY A 301 -5.52 -16.19 11.53
C GLY A 301 -5.34 -14.79 12.09
N ALA A 302 -5.31 -13.78 11.23
CA ALA A 302 -5.20 -12.36 11.58
C ALA A 302 -6.11 -11.98 12.77
N GLN A 303 -5.52 -11.27 13.74
CA GLN A 303 -6.20 -10.86 14.96
C GLN A 303 -6.38 -9.34 15.02
N VAL A 304 -7.55 -8.91 15.48
CA VAL A 304 -7.93 -7.50 15.67
C VAL A 304 -6.88 -6.70 16.44
N LYS A 305 -6.32 -7.30 17.50
CA LYS A 305 -5.35 -6.66 18.41
C LYS A 305 -4.02 -6.31 17.75
N ASN A 306 -3.75 -6.83 16.55
CA ASN A 306 -2.52 -6.58 15.80
C ASN A 306 -2.73 -5.62 14.60
N ILE A 307 -3.92 -5.02 14.46
CA ILE A 307 -4.24 -4.09 13.38
C ILE A 307 -4.34 -2.68 13.96
N PHE A 308 -3.43 -1.81 13.54
CA PHE A 308 -3.27 -0.46 14.07
C PHE A 308 -3.47 0.58 12.97
N TRP A 309 -4.41 1.50 13.18
CA TRP A 309 -4.71 2.61 12.28
C TRP A 309 -4.27 3.92 12.92
N GLN A 310 -3.16 4.49 12.45
CA GLN A 310 -2.72 5.82 12.83
C GLN A 310 -3.22 6.84 11.81
N VAL A 311 -4.04 7.79 12.24
CA VAL A 311 -4.72 8.74 11.36
C VAL A 311 -4.49 10.17 11.86
N ALA A 312 -3.86 11.01 11.04
CA ALA A 312 -3.57 12.41 11.41
C ALA A 312 -4.80 13.33 11.22
N GLY A 313 -5.74 12.96 10.35
CA GLY A 313 -7.04 13.59 10.18
C GLY A 313 -8.13 12.91 11.01
N GLU A 314 -9.36 12.91 10.50
CA GLU A 314 -10.51 12.30 11.14
C GLU A 314 -10.78 10.89 10.60
N VAL A 315 -11.47 10.07 11.40
CA VAL A 315 -11.97 8.76 10.97
C VAL A 315 -13.49 8.79 10.93
N THR A 316 -14.07 8.48 9.78
CA THR A 316 -15.52 8.38 9.60
C THR A 316 -15.90 6.99 9.11
N ILE A 317 -16.63 6.27 9.95
CA ILE A 317 -17.13 4.92 9.67
C ILE A 317 -18.59 5.03 9.25
N GLY A 318 -18.91 4.60 8.03
CA GLY A 318 -20.23 4.71 7.42
C GLY A 318 -21.30 3.95 8.19
N ARG A 319 -22.57 4.33 8.01
CA ARG A 319 -23.70 3.64 8.66
C ARG A 319 -23.64 2.13 8.37
N THR A 320 -24.11 1.32 9.32
CA THR A 320 -24.25 -0.14 9.18
C THR A 320 -23.00 -0.92 8.76
N SER A 321 -21.83 -0.27 8.75
CA SER A 321 -20.55 -0.91 8.41
C SER A 321 -19.94 -1.65 9.60
N HIS A 322 -18.95 -2.51 9.33
CA HIS A 322 -18.23 -3.24 10.35
C HIS A 322 -16.71 -3.03 10.22
N PHE A 323 -16.08 -2.49 11.27
CA PHE A 323 -14.66 -2.13 11.28
C PHE A 323 -13.84 -3.04 12.21
N GLU A 324 -12.59 -3.30 11.83
CA GLU A 324 -11.64 -4.14 12.58
C GLU A 324 -10.34 -3.36 12.85
N GLY A 325 -9.95 -3.26 14.12
CA GLY A 325 -8.64 -2.76 14.55
C GLY A 325 -8.65 -1.63 15.58
N ILE A 326 -7.45 -1.26 16.03
CA ILE A 326 -7.19 -0.20 17.00
C ILE A 326 -6.94 1.10 16.26
N ILE A 327 -7.78 2.11 16.50
CA ILE A 327 -7.72 3.41 15.81
C ILE A 327 -7.10 4.46 16.74
N PHE A 328 -6.01 5.07 16.30
CA PHE A 328 -5.42 6.29 16.88
C PHE A 328 -5.68 7.47 15.95
N SER A 329 -6.54 8.39 16.36
CA SER A 329 -6.82 9.62 15.60
C SER A 329 -6.25 10.83 16.30
N MET A 330 -5.51 11.67 15.57
CA MET A 330 -5.10 13.00 16.05
C MET A 330 -6.31 13.94 16.20
N THR A 331 -7.41 13.62 15.53
CA THR A 331 -8.66 14.38 15.61
C THR A 331 -9.81 13.49 16.06
N GLY A 332 -10.98 13.63 15.43
CA GLY A 332 -12.20 12.93 15.82
C GLY A 332 -12.29 11.54 15.21
N ILE A 333 -13.12 10.70 15.85
CA ILE A 333 -13.56 9.41 15.32
C ILE A 333 -15.08 9.38 15.40
N THR A 334 -15.74 9.17 14.26
CA THR A 334 -17.20 9.12 14.15
C THR A 334 -17.65 7.77 13.60
N LEU A 335 -18.48 7.07 14.36
CA LEU A 335 -19.22 5.90 13.89
C LEU A 335 -20.66 6.35 13.60
N ASN A 336 -21.06 6.27 12.33
CA ASN A 336 -22.43 6.61 11.93
C ASN A 336 -23.42 5.51 12.33
N THR A 337 -24.72 5.81 12.17
CA THR A 337 -25.84 4.99 12.63
C THR A 337 -25.64 3.50 12.40
N GLY A 338 -25.63 2.70 13.46
CA GLY A 338 -25.64 1.24 13.35
C GLY A 338 -24.32 0.60 12.93
N ALA A 339 -23.25 1.36 12.75
CA ALA A 339 -21.91 0.80 12.52
C ALA A 339 -21.44 0.00 13.73
N SER A 340 -20.52 -0.93 13.51
CA SER A 340 -19.90 -1.75 14.55
C SER A 340 -18.38 -1.76 14.42
N LEU A 341 -17.68 -1.96 15.55
CA LEU A 341 -16.24 -2.02 15.60
C LEU A 341 -15.78 -3.08 16.60
N ASN A 342 -14.91 -3.98 16.15
CA ASN A 342 -14.07 -4.78 17.03
C ASN A 342 -12.70 -4.10 17.09
N GLY A 343 -12.23 -3.74 18.28
CA GLY A 343 -11.05 -2.89 18.39
C GLY A 343 -11.12 -1.84 19.48
N ARG A 344 -10.43 -0.72 19.24
CA ARG A 344 -10.37 0.42 20.16
C ARG A 344 -10.52 1.73 19.41
N VAL A 345 -11.16 2.69 20.06
CA VAL A 345 -11.32 4.07 19.57
C VAL A 345 -10.51 4.99 20.49
N LEU A 346 -9.34 5.42 20.02
CA LEU A 346 -8.41 6.27 20.76
C LEU A 346 -8.30 7.63 20.05
N ALA A 347 -9.09 8.61 20.49
CA ALA A 347 -9.25 9.90 19.84
C ALA A 347 -8.59 11.03 20.63
N GLN A 348 -7.68 11.78 19.99
CA GLN A 348 -7.11 12.97 20.62
C GLN A 348 -8.06 14.17 20.68
N THR A 349 -9.25 14.08 20.04
CA THR A 349 -10.36 15.00 20.29
C THR A 349 -11.62 14.24 20.73
N ALA A 350 -12.65 14.15 19.89
CA ALA A 350 -13.96 13.62 20.22
C ALA A 350 -14.20 12.24 19.59
N ALA A 351 -14.89 11.38 20.33
CA ALA A 351 -15.46 10.14 19.80
C ALA A 351 -17.00 10.28 19.74
N ILE A 352 -17.58 10.05 18.56
CA ILE A 352 -19.01 10.25 18.29
C ILE A 352 -19.63 8.95 17.80
N PHE A 353 -20.76 8.57 18.41
CA PHE A 353 -21.47 7.32 18.17
C PHE A 353 -22.97 7.57 17.93
N ASP A 354 -23.57 6.73 17.10
CA ASP A 354 -25.00 6.68 16.82
C ASP A 354 -25.44 5.21 16.69
N ALA A 355 -26.09 4.70 17.74
CA ALA A 355 -26.59 3.32 17.82
C ALA A 355 -25.56 2.24 17.42
N ASN A 356 -24.33 2.34 17.93
CA ASN A 356 -23.20 1.49 17.52
C ASN A 356 -22.96 0.31 18.46
N THR A 357 -22.24 -0.70 17.97
CA THR A 357 -21.64 -1.76 18.80
C THR A 357 -20.12 -1.64 18.77
N VAL A 358 -19.47 -1.51 19.92
CA VAL A 358 -18.00 -1.44 20.01
C VAL A 358 -17.49 -2.46 21.03
N VAL A 359 -16.61 -3.35 20.60
CA VAL A 359 -16.12 -4.47 21.40
C VAL A 359 -14.61 -4.45 21.45
N GLU A 360 -14.04 -4.51 22.66
CA GLU A 360 -12.59 -4.63 22.80
C GLU A 360 -12.01 -5.90 22.16
N PRO A 361 -10.76 -5.87 21.66
CA PRO A 361 -10.07 -7.07 21.19
C PRO A 361 -9.96 -8.11 22.30
N GLN A 362 -10.08 -9.39 21.91
CA GLN A 362 -9.85 -10.54 22.79
C GLN A 362 -8.36 -10.89 22.93
#